data_AF-A0A068J2R8-F1
#
_entry.id   AF-A0A068J2R8-F1
#
_cell.length_a   1.000
_cell.length_b   1.000
_cell.length_c   1.000
_cell.angle_alpha   90.00
_cell.angle_beta   90.00
_cell.angle_gamma   90.00
#
_symmetry.space_group_name_H-M   'P 1'
#
loop_
_entity.id
_entity.type
_entity.pdbx_description
1 polymer ?
#
loop_
_entity_poly.entity_id
_entity_poly.type
_entity_poly.pdbx_seq_one_letter_code
_entity_poly.pdbx_strand_id
1 'polypeptide(L)'
;LKEGVEYRIKISFKVNRDIVSGLKYVQQTFRKGVKIDKSDYMVGSYGPRPDEYEFLTPLEEAPKGMLARGTYNFKSKFTDDDKT
;
A
#
# COMPACT_ATOMS: atom_id res chain seq x y z
N LEU A 1 -3.07 10.21 12.19
CA LEU A 1 -3.59 10.80 10.93
C LEU A 1 -4.79 11.67 11.27
N LYS A 2 -4.80 12.96 10.92
CA LYS A 2 -5.95 13.84 11.17
C LYS A 2 -7.08 13.46 10.21
N GLU A 3 -8.33 13.52 10.65
CA GLU A 3 -9.46 13.19 9.78
C GLU A 3 -9.58 14.17 8.61
N GLY A 4 -10.03 13.69 7.44
CA GLY A 4 -10.26 14.50 6.25
C GLY A 4 -9.01 15.06 5.59
N VAL A 5 -7.80 14.71 6.05
CA VAL A 5 -6.56 15.13 5.38
C VAL A 5 -6.28 14.22 4.20
N GLU A 6 -5.74 14.81 3.15
CA GLU A 6 -5.25 14.06 2.01
C GLU A 6 -3.84 13.52 2.32
N TYR A 7 -3.58 12.28 1.93
CA TYR A 7 -2.29 11.63 2.10
C TYR A 7 -1.94 10.75 0.90
N ARG A 8 -0.66 10.42 0.79
CA ARG A 8 -0.14 9.39 -0.13
C ARG A 8 0.78 8.47 0.65
N ILE A 9 0.85 7.22 0.23
CA ILE A 9 1.79 6.24 0.77
C ILE A 9 2.98 6.21 -0.19
N LYS A 10 4.17 6.47 0.34
CA LYS A 10 5.43 6.24 -0.37
C LYS A 10 5.97 4.88 0.01
N ILE A 11 6.24 4.05 -1.00
CA ILE A 11 6.87 2.75 -0.86
C ILE A 11 8.27 2.84 -1.45
N SER A 12 9.28 2.67 -0.60
CA SER A 12 10.68 2.58 -1.01
C SER A 12 11.12 1.12 -0.97
N PHE A 13 11.66 0.62 -2.08
CA PHE A 13 12.05 -0.79 -2.21
C PHE A 13 13.24 -0.97 -3.15
N LYS A 14 13.98 -2.07 -2.98
CA LYS A 14 15.14 -2.41 -3.81
C LYS A 14 14.98 -3.78 -4.45
N VAL A 15 15.29 -3.86 -5.73
CA VAL A 15 15.37 -5.12 -6.49
C VAL A 15 16.84 -5.50 -6.64
N ASN A 16 17.22 -6.68 -6.14
CA ASN A 16 18.62 -7.06 -6.01
C ASN A 16 19.13 -7.99 -7.11
N ARG A 17 18.34 -8.98 -7.54
CA ARG A 17 18.82 -10.08 -8.41
C ARG A 17 18.04 -10.12 -9.71
N ASP A 18 16.81 -10.59 -9.66
CA ASP A 18 15.99 -10.84 -10.82
C ASP A 18 14.90 -9.77 -10.98
N ILE A 19 14.35 -9.67 -12.20
CA ILE A 19 13.24 -8.77 -12.50
C ILE A 19 12.02 -9.22 -11.70
N VAL A 20 11.41 -8.29 -10.97
CA VAL A 20 10.11 -8.51 -10.33
C VAL A 20 9.03 -8.02 -11.29
N SER A 21 8.19 -8.92 -11.77
CA SER A 21 7.14 -8.60 -12.75
C SER A 21 5.78 -8.44 -12.08
N GLY A 22 5.06 -7.36 -12.39
CA GLY A 22 3.70 -7.16 -11.87
C GLY A 22 3.64 -6.95 -10.35
N LEU A 23 4.65 -6.31 -9.76
CA LEU A 23 4.68 -5.98 -8.34
C LEU A 23 3.41 -5.23 -7.96
N LYS A 24 2.77 -5.70 -6.89
CA LYS A 24 1.48 -5.24 -6.40
C LYS A 24 1.55 -5.03 -4.90
N TYR A 25 1.08 -3.86 -4.47
CA TYR A 25 0.87 -3.54 -3.08
C TYR A 25 -0.60 -3.78 -2.72
N VAL A 26 -0.84 -4.69 -1.78
CA VAL A 26 -2.19 -5.01 -1.29
C VAL A 26 -2.31 -4.52 0.14
N GLN A 27 -3.20 -3.56 0.38
CA GLN A 27 -3.50 -3.06 1.70
C GLN A 27 -4.89 -3.54 2.13
N GLN A 28 -4.99 -4.15 3.30
CA GLN A 28 -6.26 -4.50 3.92
C GLN A 28 -6.45 -3.69 5.19
N THR A 29 -7.58 -3.01 5.29
CA THR A 29 -7.89 -2.15 6.43
C THR A 29 -8.94 -2.83 7.30
N PHE A 30 -8.65 -2.93 8.59
CA PHE A 30 -9.52 -3.55 9.59
C PHE A 30 -9.89 -2.55 10.67
N ARG A 31 -11.11 -2.66 11.17
CA ARG A 31 -11.60 -1.88 12.30
C ARG A 31 -12.38 -2.77 13.24
N LYS A 32 -12.02 -2.75 14.53
CA LYS A 32 -12.60 -3.63 15.56
C LYS A 32 -12.59 -5.12 15.15
N GLY A 33 -11.52 -5.57 14.50
CA GLY A 33 -11.37 -6.95 14.01
C GLY A 33 -12.09 -7.28 12.70
N VAL A 34 -12.94 -6.37 12.18
CA VAL A 34 -13.67 -6.56 10.92
C VAL A 34 -12.92 -5.90 9.78
N LYS A 35 -12.78 -6.60 8.65
CA LYS A 35 -12.23 -6.03 7.42
C LYS A 35 -13.23 -5.04 6.83
N ILE A 36 -12.81 -3.80 6.68
CA ILE A 36 -13.67 -2.72 6.17
C ILE A 36 -13.26 -2.25 4.78
N ASP A 37 -12.02 -2.51 4.36
CA ASP A 37 -11.53 -2.09 3.05
C ASP A 37 -10.38 -3.00 2.56
N LYS A 38 -10.20 -3.06 1.24
CA LYS A 38 -9.07 -3.69 0.56
C LYS A 38 -8.72 -2.86 -0.67
N SER A 39 -7.49 -2.38 -0.72
CA SER A 39 -6.95 -1.61 -1.84
C SER A 39 -5.80 -2.39 -2.47
N ASP A 40 -5.87 -2.62 -3.78
CA ASP A 40 -4.83 -3.28 -4.56
C ASP A 40 -4.20 -2.22 -5.50
N TYR A 41 -2.92 -1.91 -5.32
CA TYR A 41 -2.18 -0.95 -6.14
C TYR A 41 -1.18 -1.70 -7.01
N MET A 42 -1.36 -1.61 -8.32
CA MET A 42 -0.34 -2.06 -9.27
C MET A 42 0.85 -1.11 -9.19
N VAL A 43 2.00 -1.65 -8.78
CA VAL A 43 3.26 -0.90 -8.68
C VAL A 43 3.95 -0.94 -10.04
N GLY A 44 4.09 -2.14 -10.63
CA GLY A 44 4.65 -2.36 -11.97
C GLY A 44 5.77 -3.42 -12.00
N SER A 45 6.54 -3.45 -13.08
CA SER A 45 7.67 -4.37 -13.23
C SER A 45 9.00 -3.64 -13.08
N TYR A 46 9.91 -4.21 -12.28
CA TYR A 46 11.16 -3.56 -11.88
C TYR A 46 12.34 -4.50 -12.02
N GLY A 47 13.40 -4.04 -12.69
CA GLY A 47 14.67 -4.76 -12.79
C GLY A 47 15.62 -4.49 -11.61
N PRO A 48 16.70 -5.27 -11.48
CA PRO A 48 17.70 -5.04 -10.44
C PRO A 48 18.45 -3.73 -10.67
N ARG A 49 18.65 -2.95 -9.61
CA ARG A 49 19.49 -1.74 -9.66
C ARG A 49 20.10 -1.43 -8.27
N PRO A 50 21.22 -0.67 -8.22
CA PRO A 50 21.86 -0.33 -6.95
C PRO A 50 21.00 0.59 -6.07
N ASP A 51 20.26 1.51 -6.68
CA ASP A 51 19.44 2.52 -6.00
C ASP A 51 17.99 2.06 -5.70
N GLU A 52 17.38 2.62 -4.67
CA GLU A 52 15.99 2.28 -4.30
C GLU A 52 14.98 2.84 -5.30
N TYR A 53 13.94 2.07 -5.60
CA TYR A 53 12.73 2.52 -6.27
C TYR A 53 11.80 3.20 -5.29
N GLU A 54 11.13 4.25 -5.74
CA GLU A 54 10.03 4.89 -5.03
C GLU A 54 8.74 4.74 -5.83
N PHE A 55 7.69 4.31 -5.15
CA PHE A 55 6.33 4.31 -5.68
C PHE A 55 5.43 5.14 -4.76
N LEU A 56 4.61 6.00 -5.35
CA LEU A 56 3.60 6.78 -4.64
C LEU A 56 2.22 6.27 -5.01
N THR A 57 1.42 5.92 -4.01
CA THR A 57 0.01 5.63 -4.25
C THR A 57 -0.73 6.88 -4.74
N PRO A 58 -1.90 6.72 -5.36
CA PRO A 58 -2.83 7.82 -5.57
C PRO A 58 -3.13 8.59 -4.29
N LEU A 59 -3.63 9.81 -4.43
CA LEU A 59 -4.07 10.64 -3.32
C LEU A 59 -5.30 10.00 -2.66
N GLU A 60 -5.27 9.89 -1.33
CA GLU A 60 -6.35 9.33 -0.52
C GLU A 60 -6.76 10.31 0.58
N GLU A 61 -8.04 10.31 0.94
CA GLU A 61 -8.57 11.13 2.03
C GLU A 61 -8.75 10.28 3.30
N ALA A 62 -8.21 10.75 4.42
CA ALA A 62 -8.42 10.11 5.71
C ALA A 62 -9.92 10.14 6.08
N PRO A 63 -10.49 9.03 6.57
CA PRO A 63 -11.92 8.95 6.86
C PRO A 63 -12.34 10.00 7.91
N LYS A 64 -13.53 10.59 7.72
CA LYS A 64 -14.03 11.72 8.53
C LYS A 64 -15.35 11.42 9.25
N GLY A 65 -15.56 12.09 10.37
CA GLY A 65 -16.80 12.05 11.14
C GLY A 65 -16.73 11.14 12.37
N MET A 66 -17.61 11.41 13.35
CA MET A 66 -17.62 10.73 14.66
C MET A 66 -17.62 9.20 14.55
N LEU A 67 -18.40 8.64 13.61
CA LEU A 67 -18.48 7.21 13.42
C LEU A 67 -17.23 6.60 12.80
N ALA A 68 -16.37 7.36 12.12
CA ALA A 68 -15.17 6.86 11.48
C ALA A 68 -13.92 6.99 12.38
N ARG A 69 -13.90 7.94 13.31
CA ARG A 69 -12.77 8.09 14.26
C ARG A 69 -12.47 6.80 15.04
N GLY A 70 -11.19 6.57 15.32
CA GLY A 70 -10.72 5.45 16.14
C GLY A 70 -9.52 4.74 15.53
N THR A 71 -9.20 3.55 16.06
CA THR A 71 -8.05 2.76 15.63
C THR A 71 -8.38 1.90 14.44
N TYR A 72 -7.53 2.00 13.42
CA TYR A 72 -7.53 1.17 12.21
C TYR A 72 -6.30 0.27 12.24
N ASN A 73 -6.46 -0.99 11.87
CA ASN A 73 -5.37 -1.94 11.74
C ASN A 73 -5.15 -2.20 10.25
N PHE A 74 -3.94 -1.96 9.76
CA PHE A 74 -3.58 -2.18 8.37
C PHE A 74 -2.79 -3.49 8.27
N LYS A 75 -3.18 -4.37 7.34
CA LYS A 75 -2.38 -5.52 6.93
C LYS A 75 -1.95 -5.30 5.49
N SER A 76 -0.66 -5.07 5.32
CA SER A 76 -0.07 -4.80 4.03
C SER A 76 0.71 -6.01 3.53
N LYS A 77 0.55 -6.33 2.24
CA LYS A 77 1.27 -7.41 1.57
C LYS A 77 1.80 -6.90 0.23
N PHE A 78 3.04 -7.24 -0.09
CA PHE A 78 3.56 -7.18 -1.45
C PHE A 78 3.45 -8.54 -2.10
N THR A 79 3.14 -8.56 -3.39
CA THR A 79 3.07 -9.78 -4.19
C THR A 79 3.33 -9.42 -5.64
N ASP A 80 3.59 -10.41 -6.49
CA ASP A 80 3.88 -10.24 -7.91
C ASP A 80 3.05 -11.24 -8.75
N ASP A 81 3.26 -11.28 -10.05
CA ASP A 81 2.54 -12.19 -10.94
C ASP A 81 2.91 -13.67 -10.68
N ASP A 82 4.09 -13.95 -10.14
CA ASP A 82 4.56 -15.28 -9.75
C ASP A 82 3.95 -15.74 -8.41
N LYS A 83 3.12 -14.89 -7.78
CA LYS A 83 2.49 -15.09 -6.46
C LYS A 83 3.49 -15.33 -5.34
N THR A 84 4.72 -14.90 -5.52
CA THR A 84 5.68 -14.81 -4.41
C THR A 84 5.26 -13.77 -3.38
#